data_AF-A0A379T8F4-F1
#
_entry.id   AF-A0A379T8F4-F1
#
_cell.length_a   1.000
_cell.length_b   1.000
_cell.length_c   1.000
_cell.angle_alpha   90.00
_cell.angle_beta   90.00
_cell.angle_gamma   90.00
#
_symmetry.space_group_name_H-M   'P 1'
#
loop_
_entity.id
_entity.type
_entity.pdbx_description
1 polymer ?
#
loop_
_entity_poly.entity_id
_entity_poly.type
_entity_poly.pdbx_seq_one_letter_code
_entity_poly.pdbx_strand_id
1 'polypeptide(L)'
;MSEIAIVLEEAERLNVVPRLGVRARLASQGSGKWQSSGGEKSKFGLAATQVLQLVETLRDAGRLDSLQLLHFHLGSQMANIRDIATGVRESARFYVELHKLGVNIQCFDVGGRSGRRL
;
A
#
# COMPACT_ATOMS: atom_id res chain seq x y z
N MET A 1 0.58 3.79 -13.68
CA MET A 1 1.92 3.27 -14.06
C MET A 1 2.78 4.36 -14.70
N SER A 2 2.22 5.39 -15.33
CA SER A 2 2.99 6.53 -15.87
C SER A 2 3.69 7.38 -14.80
N GLU A 3 3.08 7.56 -13.62
CA GLU A 3 3.65 8.42 -12.56
C GLU A 3 4.97 7.87 -11.98
N ILE A 4 5.13 6.55 -11.88
CA ILE A 4 6.34 5.97 -11.27
C ILE A 4 7.56 6.17 -12.17
N ALA A 5 7.38 6.08 -13.49
CA ALA A 5 8.45 6.28 -14.46
C ALA A 5 9.00 7.71 -14.38
N ILE A 6 8.12 8.70 -14.30
CA ILE A 6 8.49 10.12 -14.14
C ILE A 6 9.24 10.33 -12.83
N VAL A 7 8.77 9.73 -11.73
CA VAL A 7 9.45 9.85 -10.43
C VAL A 7 10.84 9.23 -10.45
N LEU A 8 11.02 8.10 -11.12
CA LEU A 8 12.34 7.46 -11.26
C LEU A 8 13.29 8.30 -12.15
N GLU A 9 12.80 8.81 -13.27
CA GLU A 9 13.56 9.66 -14.19
C GLU A 9 14.02 10.96 -13.51
N GLU A 10 13.12 11.63 -12.79
CA GLU A 10 13.46 12.86 -12.05
C GLU A 10 14.40 12.58 -10.87
N ALA A 11 14.24 11.45 -10.19
CA ALA A 11 15.15 11.06 -9.12
C ALA A 11 16.57 10.78 -9.64
N GLU A 12 16.69 10.18 -10.84
CA GLU A 12 17.96 10.02 -11.53
C GLU A 12 18.56 11.35 -11.96
N ARG A 13 17.76 12.23 -12.54
CA ARG A 13 18.19 13.57 -12.95
C ARG A 13 18.70 14.41 -11.78
N LEU A 14 18.09 14.25 -10.60
CA LEU A 14 18.48 14.94 -9.37
C LEU A 14 19.55 14.19 -8.56
N ASN A 15 19.94 12.99 -8.98
CA ASN A 15 20.85 12.09 -8.26
C ASN A 15 20.44 11.83 -6.79
N VAL A 16 19.14 11.63 -6.57
CA VAL A 16 18.54 11.35 -5.25
C VAL A 16 17.94 9.95 -5.25
N VAL A 17 18.00 9.27 -4.09
CA VAL A 17 17.25 8.02 -3.88
C VAL A 17 15.84 8.36 -3.41
N PRO A 18 14.80 8.10 -4.22
CA PRO A 18 13.44 8.45 -3.83
C PRO A 18 12.96 7.52 -2.72
N ARG A 19 12.21 8.07 -1.75
CA ARG A 19 11.51 7.28 -0.73
C ARG A 19 10.03 7.20 -1.12
N LEU A 20 9.60 6.01 -1.47
CA LEU A 20 8.28 5.73 -2.02
C LEU A 20 7.44 4.97 -1.01
N GLY A 21 6.17 5.36 -0.94
CA GLY A 21 5.13 4.64 -0.23
C GLY A 21 4.08 4.16 -1.22
N VAL A 22 3.59 2.93 -1.02
CA VAL A 22 2.49 2.40 -1.80
C VAL A 22 1.25 2.26 -0.93
N ARG A 23 0.12 2.77 -1.45
CA ARG A 23 -1.18 2.51 -0.87
C ARG A 23 -1.76 1.26 -1.53
N ALA A 24 -1.87 0.17 -0.80
CA ALA A 24 -2.44 -1.08 -1.30
C ALA A 24 -3.93 -1.19 -0.94
N ARG A 25 -4.71 -1.80 -1.83
CA ARG A 25 -6.14 -2.07 -1.65
C ARG A 25 -6.33 -3.49 -1.16
N LEU A 26 -7.13 -3.62 -0.10
CA LEU A 26 -7.48 -4.92 0.45
C LEU A 26 -8.63 -5.54 -0.35
N ALA A 27 -8.50 -6.83 -0.64
CA ALA A 27 -9.55 -7.62 -1.26
C ALA A 27 -10.60 -8.03 -0.22
N SER A 28 -10.24 -8.11 1.07
CA SER A 28 -11.20 -8.42 2.14
C SER A 28 -12.27 -7.35 2.23
N GLN A 29 -13.43 -7.71 1.68
CA GLN A 29 -14.64 -6.93 1.77
C GLN A 29 -15.31 -7.26 3.09
N GLY A 30 -15.34 -6.30 4.02
CA GLY A 30 -16.44 -6.26 4.97
C GLY A 30 -17.73 -6.09 4.15
N SER A 31 -18.62 -7.08 4.18
CA SER A 31 -19.94 -7.02 3.53
C SER A 31 -20.74 -5.84 4.10
N GLY A 32 -20.70 -4.68 3.46
CA GLY A 32 -21.36 -3.47 3.97
C GLY A 32 -21.09 -2.20 3.15
N LYS A 33 -21.68 -1.09 3.61
CA LYS A 33 -21.72 0.25 2.98
C LYS A 33 -20.35 0.91 2.69
N TRP A 34 -19.24 0.21 2.94
CA TRP A 34 -17.88 0.76 2.99
C TRP A 34 -16.97 0.28 1.84
N GLN A 35 -17.56 -0.42 0.86
CA GLN A 35 -16.92 -0.79 -0.42
C GLN A 35 -16.27 0.40 -1.14
N SER A 36 -16.78 1.62 -0.94
CA SER A 36 -16.42 2.82 -1.72
C SER A 36 -15.15 3.55 -1.23
N SER A 37 -14.67 3.32 0.00
CA SER A 37 -13.52 4.02 0.57
C SER A 37 -12.27 3.13 0.78
N GLY A 38 -12.45 1.83 1.01
CA GLY A 38 -11.34 0.88 1.23
C GLY A 38 -11.29 -0.33 0.28
N GLY A 39 -12.39 -0.67 -0.40
CA GLY A 39 -12.50 -1.88 -1.24
C GLY A 39 -12.21 -1.65 -2.73
N GLU A 40 -12.56 -2.61 -3.58
CA GLU A 40 -12.38 -2.63 -5.06
C GLU A 40 -13.10 -1.47 -5.81
N LYS A 41 -13.94 -0.68 -5.13
CA LYS A 41 -14.52 0.56 -5.67
C LYS A 41 -13.88 1.87 -5.16
N SER A 42 -12.85 1.79 -4.30
CA SER A 42 -12.07 2.95 -3.88
C SER A 42 -11.36 3.65 -5.04
N LYS A 43 -11.43 4.99 -5.04
CA LYS A 43 -10.74 5.85 -6.01
C LYS A 43 -9.22 5.90 -5.80
N PHE A 44 -8.73 5.40 -4.66
CA PHE A 44 -7.33 5.52 -4.25
C PHE A 44 -6.72 4.18 -3.86
N GLY A 45 -5.45 3.99 -4.20
CA GLY A 45 -4.67 2.79 -3.93
C GLY A 45 -4.56 1.85 -5.13
N LEU A 46 -3.52 1.02 -5.09
CA LEU A 46 -3.22 0.02 -6.10
C LEU A 46 -3.83 -1.32 -5.71
N ALA A 47 -4.38 -2.04 -6.69
CA ALA A 47 -4.76 -3.43 -6.53
C ALA A 47 -3.52 -4.30 -6.27
N ALA A 48 -3.73 -5.50 -5.71
CA ALA A 48 -2.68 -6.49 -5.47
C ALA A 48 -1.71 -6.66 -6.65
N THR A 49 -2.29 -6.85 -7.83
CA THR A 49 -1.57 -7.06 -9.10
C THR A 49 -0.77 -5.83 -9.51
N GLN A 50 -1.29 -4.63 -9.28
CA GLN A 50 -0.61 -3.38 -9.59
C GLN A 50 0.54 -3.10 -8.62
N VAL A 51 0.41 -3.49 -7.35
CA VAL A 51 1.52 -3.42 -6.38
C VAL A 51 2.64 -4.37 -6.80
N LEU A 52 2.31 -5.59 -7.22
CA LEU A 52 3.30 -6.53 -7.75
C LEU A 52 3.99 -5.96 -8.99
N GLN A 53 3.23 -5.46 -9.98
CA GLN A 53 3.81 -4.80 -11.16
C GLN A 53 4.73 -3.62 -10.82
N LEU A 54 4.38 -2.84 -9.80
CA LEU A 54 5.23 -1.75 -9.30
C LEU A 54 6.55 -2.28 -8.73
N VAL A 55 6.50 -3.34 -7.93
CA VAL A 55 7.68 -3.98 -7.33
C VAL A 55 8.59 -4.55 -8.42
N GLU A 56 8.01 -5.22 -9.42
CA GLU A 56 8.74 -5.72 -10.59
C GLU A 56 9.45 -4.57 -11.32
N THR A 57 8.74 -3.46 -11.57
CA THR A 57 9.31 -2.27 -12.23
C THR A 57 10.47 -1.67 -11.42
N LEU A 58 10.31 -1.57 -10.10
CA LEU A 58 11.38 -1.09 -9.21
C LEU A 58 12.56 -2.06 -9.16
N ARG A 59 12.32 -3.36 -9.26
CA ARG A 59 13.36 -4.38 -9.32
C ARG A 59 14.17 -4.28 -10.61
N ASP A 60 13.50 -4.14 -11.74
CA ASP A 60 14.15 -4.00 -13.04
C ASP A 60 14.97 -2.70 -13.13
N ALA A 61 14.53 -1.66 -12.42
CA ALA A 61 15.27 -0.41 -12.27
C ALA A 61 16.39 -0.45 -11.20
N GLY A 62 16.53 -1.55 -10.44
CA GLY A 62 17.50 -1.65 -9.33
C GLY A 62 17.21 -0.72 -8.15
N ARG A 63 15.93 -0.34 -7.95
CA ARG A 63 15.45 0.67 -6.99
C ARG A 63 14.46 0.09 -5.97
N LEU A 64 14.55 -1.20 -5.65
CA LEU A 64 13.65 -1.83 -4.66
C LEU A 64 13.72 -1.15 -3.28
N ASP A 65 14.91 -0.70 -2.88
CA ASP A 65 15.14 -0.01 -1.59
C ASP A 65 14.42 1.34 -1.47
N SER A 66 13.94 1.89 -2.59
CA SER A 66 13.11 3.09 -2.60
C SER A 66 11.72 2.83 -1.99
N LEU A 67 11.18 1.62 -2.10
CA LEU A 67 9.86 1.30 -1.56
C LEU A 67 9.97 0.94 -0.07
N GLN A 68 9.65 1.91 0.79
CA GLN A 68 9.87 1.81 2.24
C GLN A 68 8.59 1.82 3.06
N LEU A 69 7.45 2.23 2.47
CA LEU A 69 6.19 2.40 3.18
C LEU A 69 5.07 1.64 2.49
N LEU A 70 4.36 0.82 3.28
CA LEU A 70 3.15 0.14 2.86
C LEU A 70 1.97 0.68 3.68
N HIS A 71 1.04 1.33 2.99
CA HIS A 71 -0.13 1.94 3.59
C HIS A 71 -1.41 1.20 3.17
N PHE A 72 -2.26 0.88 4.14
CA PHE A 72 -3.60 0.37 3.93
C PHE A 72 -4.61 1.32 4.56
N HIS A 73 -5.79 1.40 3.97
CA HIS A 73 -6.88 2.20 4.52
C HIS A 73 -8.03 1.30 4.94
N LEU A 74 -7.96 0.84 6.19
CA LEU A 74 -9.10 0.28 6.92
C LEU A 74 -10.02 1.47 7.23
N GLY A 75 -11.17 1.58 6.56
CA GLY A 75 -12.02 2.78 6.57
C GLY A 75 -12.27 3.40 7.96
N SER A 76 -12.52 4.71 8.01
CA SER A 76 -12.49 5.56 9.22
C SER A 76 -13.42 5.18 10.37
N GLN A 77 -14.36 4.24 10.19
CA GLN A 77 -15.33 3.81 11.20
C GLN A 77 -15.59 2.31 11.16
N MET A 78 -14.54 1.48 11.27
CA MET A 78 -14.73 0.05 11.53
C MET A 78 -15.33 -0.16 12.92
N ALA A 79 -16.63 -0.49 12.97
CA ALA A 79 -17.35 -0.76 14.23
C ALA A 79 -17.11 -2.18 14.77
N ASN A 80 -16.61 -3.09 13.93
CA ASN A 80 -16.43 -4.51 14.25
C ASN A 80 -14.95 -4.91 14.28
N ILE A 81 -14.51 -5.43 15.42
CA ILE A 81 -13.13 -5.91 15.62
C ILE A 81 -12.75 -7.06 14.67
N ARG A 82 -13.72 -7.87 14.22
CA ARG A 82 -13.47 -8.97 13.28
C ARG A 82 -13.04 -8.46 11.90
N ASP A 83 -13.59 -7.34 11.46
CA ASP A 83 -13.25 -6.75 10.16
C ASP A 83 -11.84 -6.13 10.22
N ILE A 84 -11.49 -5.50 11.34
CA ILE A 84 -10.13 -5.01 11.61
C ILE A 84 -9.14 -6.18 11.59
N ALA A 85 -9.42 -7.25 12.34
CA ALA A 85 -8.54 -8.42 12.41
C ALA A 85 -8.36 -9.09 11.03
N THR A 86 -9.42 -9.12 10.21
CA THR A 86 -9.36 -9.66 8.85
C THR A 86 -8.49 -8.79 7.94
N GLY A 87 -8.69 -7.47 7.98
CA GLY A 87 -7.89 -6.52 7.21
C GLY A 87 -6.42 -6.53 7.59
N VAL A 88 -6.10 -6.50 8.89
CA VAL A 88 -4.71 -6.59 9.39
C VAL A 88 -4.06 -7.91 8.96
N ARG A 89 -4.79 -9.04 9.01
CA ARG A 89 -4.26 -10.34 8.59
C ARG A 89 -3.94 -10.36 7.10
N GLU A 90 -4.78 -9.76 6.27
CA GLU A 90 -4.51 -9.64 4.84
C GLU A 90 -3.33 -8.70 4.56
N SER A 91 -3.29 -7.54 5.21
CA SER A 91 -2.17 -6.60 5.11
C SER A 91 -0.84 -7.24 5.53
N ALA A 92 -0.84 -8.04 6.60
CA ALA A 92 0.36 -8.76 7.06
C ALA A 92 0.84 -9.80 6.03
N ARG A 93 -0.08 -10.51 5.35
CA ARG A 93 0.29 -11.40 4.24
C ARG A 93 0.94 -10.64 3.10
N PHE A 94 0.39 -9.48 2.73
CA PHE A 94 1.01 -8.60 1.73
C PHE A 94 2.42 -8.18 2.12
N TYR A 95 2.62 -7.74 3.36
CA TYR A 95 3.94 -7.37 3.86
C TYR A 95 4.94 -8.52 3.72
N VAL A 96 4.56 -9.74 4.12
CA VAL A 96 5.43 -10.92 4.01
C VAL A 96 5.75 -11.25 2.55
N GLU A 97 4.78 -11.20 1.65
CA GLU A 97 5.04 -11.46 0.22
C GLU A 97 5.96 -10.41 -0.39
N LEU A 98 5.79 -9.13 -0.05
CA LEU A 98 6.70 -8.07 -0.49
C LEU A 98 8.10 -8.23 0.06
N HIS A 99 8.23 -8.64 1.33
CA HIS A 99 9.53 -8.95 1.92
C HIS A 99 10.21 -10.15 1.23
N LYS A 100 9.45 -11.18 0.83
CA LYS A 100 9.99 -12.31 0.04
C LYS A 100 10.47 -11.89 -1.34
N LEU A 101 9.87 -10.85 -1.92
CA LEU A 101 10.31 -10.26 -3.19
C LEU A 101 11.55 -9.34 -3.04
N GLY A 102 12.09 -9.22 -1.82
CA GLY A 102 13.28 -8.42 -1.54
C GLY A 102 12.99 -6.96 -1.21
N VAL A 103 11.73 -6.57 -1.02
CA VAL A 103 11.38 -5.19 -0.65
C VAL A 103 11.61 -4.98 0.85
N ASN A 104 12.42 -3.99 1.20
CA ASN A 104 12.68 -3.62 2.58
C ASN A 104 11.68 -2.57 3.09
N ILE A 105 10.49 -3.02 3.49
CA ILE A 105 9.44 -2.15 4.04
C ILE A 105 9.77 -1.80 5.49
N GLN A 106 10.03 -0.52 5.76
CA GLN A 106 10.36 0.01 7.08
C GLN A 106 9.12 0.52 7.84
N CYS A 107 8.10 0.96 7.11
CA CYS A 107 6.88 1.51 7.70
C CYS A 107 5.65 0.75 7.20
N PHE A 108 4.88 0.22 8.15
CA PHE A 108 3.62 -0.46 7.90
C PHE A 108 2.48 0.33 8.55
N ASP A 109 1.72 1.04 7.73
CA ASP A 109 0.62 1.89 8.17
C ASP A 109 -0.72 1.23 7.81
N VAL A 110 -1.50 0.87 8.83
CA VAL A 110 -2.82 0.23 8.68
C VAL A 110 -3.97 1.22 8.52
N GLY A 111 -3.67 2.52 8.53
CA GLY A 111 -4.64 3.60 8.49
C GLY A 111 -5.31 3.81 9.84
N GLY A 112 -5.68 5.06 10.11
CA GLY A 112 -6.30 5.45 11.38
C GLY A 112 -7.82 5.35 11.39
N ARG A 113 -8.37 4.89 12.52
CA ARG A 113 -9.72 5.28 12.96
C ARG A 113 -9.64 6.78 13.27
N SER A 114 -10.36 7.64 12.56
CA SER A 114 -10.59 9.02 13.04
C SER A 114 -11.55 8.94 14.23
N GLY A 115 -11.04 8.50 15.37
CA GLY A 115 -11.68 8.55 16.66
C GLY A 115 -11.00 9.60 17.51
N ARG A 116 -11.40 10.87 17.29
CA ARG A 116 -11.01 12.09 18.02
C ARG A 116 -9.52 12.47 17.99
N ARG A 117 -9.31 13.64 17.39
CA ARG A 117 -8.24 14.59 17.73
C ARG A 117 -8.26 14.82 19.25
N LEU A 118 -7.13 14.59 19.93
CA LEU A 118 -6.74 15.35 21.12
C LEU A 118 -5.46 16.09 20.75
#